data_AF-A0A096M3G2-F1
#
_entry.id   AF-A0A096M3G2-F1
#
_cell.length_a   1.000
_cell.length_b   1.000
_cell.length_c   1.000
_cell.angle_alpha   90.00
_cell.angle_beta   90.00
_cell.angle_gamma   90.00
#
_symmetry.space_group_name_H-M   'P 1'
#
loop_
_entity.id
_entity.type
_entity.pdbx_description
1 polymer ?
#
loop_
_entity_poly.entity_id
_entity_poly.type
_entity_poly.pdbx_seq_one_letter_code
_entity_poly.pdbx_strand_id
1 'polypeptide(L)'
;MWKNNPKMDCLQESEGKLTLPALADGISLSYNKPRPEKDHYVKLNEIFFTLHSNNIARVPLSIRNTMGHFTSRHMEISHWQAHIYELIRRIEREIICVEQAKDTAEHCLKERQLYSQLMSDCVALSSSLCSEGMRQDPVFLKLKKEEQMTNESREALQKQIFILLDKLSALKAVRSRLMHDFQDKVEAIKLTTKCITFEVDTPCSHIPAPSIKPNHVSYETWLSHCQNLKLTAENLLKDSSACRANLMFLLANLKDAHERQRNSTAEALRRKIQELTKLQDALNLERQKILQEISDLNKDIQRLLQHIQNCESRLHQITHLLEILNQRPRFELCLDNPHNALVLERQDLAKMLGGLQSVLQLTQ
;
A
#
# COMPACT_ATOMS: atom_id res chain seq x y z
N MET A 1 -19.27 -19.71 -42.72
CA MET A 1 -18.88 -21.13 -42.87
C MET A 1 -18.07 -21.52 -41.63
N TRP A 2 -18.44 -22.65 -40.99
CA TRP A 2 -17.78 -23.34 -39.86
C TRP A 2 -18.05 -22.67 -38.48
N LYS A 3 -19.06 -23.06 -37.69
CA LYS A 3 -19.27 -24.29 -36.86
C LYS A 3 -18.11 -24.62 -35.91
N ASN A 4 -18.28 -24.31 -34.60
CA ASN A 4 -18.52 -25.31 -33.55
C ASN A 4 -18.68 -24.67 -32.15
N ASN A 5 -19.82 -24.96 -31.53
CA ASN A 5 -20.09 -24.96 -30.08
C ASN A 5 -19.77 -26.39 -29.55
N PRO A 6 -19.80 -26.78 -28.24
CA PRO A 6 -20.86 -26.39 -27.29
C PRO A 6 -20.56 -26.47 -25.75
N LYS A 7 -21.61 -26.13 -24.98
CA LYS A 7 -22.04 -26.59 -23.64
C LYS A 7 -21.73 -25.71 -22.42
N MET A 8 -22.79 -25.04 -21.98
CA MET A 8 -23.05 -24.64 -20.60
C MET A 8 -24.55 -24.92 -20.38
N ASP A 9 -24.87 -25.85 -19.49
CA ASP A 9 -26.21 -26.03 -18.93
C ASP A 9 -26.08 -26.21 -17.42
N CYS A 10 -26.68 -25.28 -16.70
CA CYS A 10 -26.98 -25.36 -15.27
C CYS A 10 -28.15 -26.34 -15.06
N LEU A 11 -28.16 -27.04 -13.92
CA LEU A 11 -29.16 -26.88 -12.86
C LEU A 11 -29.07 -28.01 -11.81
N GLN A 12 -29.59 -27.65 -10.64
CA GLN A 12 -30.13 -28.47 -9.54
C GLN A 12 -29.26 -28.75 -8.31
N GLU A 13 -29.56 -27.92 -7.30
CA GLU A 13 -29.53 -28.17 -5.86
C GLU A 13 -30.10 -29.55 -5.49
N SER A 14 -29.50 -30.19 -4.50
CA SER A 14 -30.13 -31.30 -3.78
C SER A 14 -29.93 -31.13 -2.27
N GLU A 15 -31.06 -30.96 -1.59
CA GLU A 15 -31.21 -31.08 -0.14
C GLU A 15 -31.10 -32.56 0.26
N GLY A 16 -30.16 -32.89 1.14
CA GLY A 16 -30.01 -34.23 1.71
C GLY A 16 -30.59 -34.32 3.12
N LYS A 17 -31.82 -34.82 3.22
CA LYS A 17 -32.49 -35.21 4.48
C LYS A 17 -31.79 -36.40 5.15
N LEU A 18 -31.63 -36.29 6.46
CA LEU A 18 -31.27 -37.37 7.39
C LEU A 18 -32.41 -38.39 7.48
N THR A 19 -32.14 -39.67 7.22
CA THR A 19 -32.97 -40.78 7.73
C THR A 19 -32.14 -42.05 7.87
N LEU A 20 -32.13 -42.61 9.09
CA LEU A 20 -31.57 -43.92 9.43
C LEU A 20 -32.41 -45.06 8.82
N PRO A 21 -31.81 -46.23 8.53
CA PRO A 21 -32.54 -47.48 8.58
C PRO A 21 -31.99 -48.46 9.60
N ALA A 22 -32.95 -49.22 10.13
CA ALA A 22 -32.87 -50.22 11.17
C ALA A 22 -32.33 -51.58 10.69
N LEU A 23 -32.01 -52.40 11.69
CA LEU A 23 -31.70 -53.82 11.67
C LEU A 23 -32.72 -54.67 10.89
N ALA A 24 -32.24 -55.64 10.10
CA ALA A 24 -32.70 -57.04 10.10
C ALA A 24 -31.84 -57.92 9.18
N ASP A 25 -31.15 -58.86 9.83
CA ASP A 25 -31.04 -60.29 9.55
C ASP A 25 -30.82 -60.85 8.15
N GLY A 26 -29.75 -61.66 8.07
CA GLY A 26 -29.80 -62.98 7.45
C GLY A 26 -29.06 -63.10 6.13
N ILE A 27 -27.86 -63.70 6.16
CA ILE A 27 -27.45 -64.86 5.34
C ILE A 27 -26.02 -65.27 5.75
N SER A 28 -25.96 -66.40 6.46
CA SER A 28 -24.97 -67.49 6.41
C SER A 28 -23.54 -67.19 5.92
N LEU A 29 -22.60 -67.04 6.87
CA LEU A 29 -21.18 -67.23 6.62
C LEU A 29 -20.74 -68.60 7.18
N SER A 30 -20.27 -69.45 6.27
CA SER A 30 -19.64 -70.73 6.56
C SER A 30 -18.32 -70.51 7.31
N TYR A 31 -18.19 -71.25 8.42
CA TYR A 31 -16.96 -71.35 9.19
C TYR A 31 -15.88 -72.05 8.36
N ASN A 32 -14.85 -71.31 7.95
CA ASN A 32 -13.53 -71.86 7.69
C ASN A 32 -12.55 -71.33 8.74
N LYS A 33 -12.18 -72.23 9.63
CA LYS A 33 -11.26 -72.05 10.76
C LYS A 33 -9.81 -71.95 10.24
N PRO A 34 -9.07 -70.85 10.46
CA PRO A 34 -7.63 -70.87 10.28
C PRO A 34 -6.99 -71.65 11.43
N ARG A 35 -6.14 -72.63 11.11
CA ARG A 35 -5.32 -73.36 12.08
C ARG A 35 -4.28 -72.40 12.69
N PRO A 36 -4.00 -72.47 14.00
CA PRO A 36 -2.84 -71.79 14.57
C PRO A 36 -1.56 -72.51 14.12
N GLU A 37 -0.64 -71.76 13.50
CA GLU A 37 0.73 -72.20 13.28
C GLU A 37 1.38 -72.47 14.64
N LYS A 38 2.02 -73.63 14.75
CA LYS A 38 2.66 -74.11 15.97
C LYS A 38 3.88 -73.26 16.28
N ASP A 39 3.91 -72.72 17.49
CA ASP A 39 5.10 -72.14 18.12
C ASP A 39 6.31 -73.08 17.99
N HIS A 40 7.33 -72.64 17.24
CA HIS A 40 8.66 -73.22 17.35
C HIS A 40 9.35 -72.62 18.59
N TYR A 41 9.00 -73.15 19.76
CA TYR A 41 9.86 -73.03 20.93
C TYR A 41 11.11 -73.88 20.68
N VAL A 42 12.18 -73.26 20.19
CA VAL A 42 13.52 -73.85 20.26
C VAL A 42 13.88 -73.94 21.75
N LYS A 43 13.94 -75.16 22.28
CA LYS A 43 14.39 -75.44 23.64
C LYS A 43 15.81 -74.89 23.84
N LEU A 44 15.93 -73.77 24.55
CA LEU A 44 17.21 -73.21 25.01
C LEU A 44 18.04 -74.21 25.87
N ASN A 45 17.40 -75.25 26.41
CA ASN A 45 18.05 -76.28 27.21
C ASN A 45 18.87 -77.30 26.39
N GLU A 46 18.72 -77.38 25.06
CA GLU A 46 19.58 -78.24 24.23
C GLU A 46 20.87 -77.55 23.77
N ILE A 47 20.95 -76.22 23.90
CA ILE A 47 22.18 -75.47 23.58
C ILE A 47 23.17 -75.50 24.77
N PHE A 48 22.68 -75.74 25.99
CA PHE A 48 23.52 -75.65 27.20
C PHE A 48 24.34 -76.91 27.52
N PHE A 49 24.02 -78.08 26.95
CA PHE A 49 24.71 -79.33 27.27
C PHE A 49 25.94 -79.66 26.40
N THR A 50 26.37 -78.76 25.51
CA THR A 50 27.59 -78.97 24.69
C THR A 50 28.75 -78.02 25.02
N LEU A 51 28.72 -77.31 26.15
CA LEU A 51 29.80 -76.42 26.60
C LEU A 51 30.74 -77.06 27.64
N HIS A 52 31.02 -78.35 27.53
CA HIS A 52 32.12 -79.00 28.28
C HIS A 52 33.32 -79.39 27.40
N SER A 53 33.46 -78.77 26.22
CA SER A 53 34.73 -78.81 25.50
C SER A 53 34.93 -77.50 24.75
N ASN A 54 35.99 -76.80 25.16
CA ASN A 54 36.62 -75.64 24.54
C ASN A 54 36.31 -75.51 23.04
N ASN A 55 35.36 -74.64 22.71
CA ASN A 55 35.19 -74.16 21.34
C ASN A 55 34.61 -72.74 21.36
N ILE A 56 35.50 -71.75 21.54
CA ILE A 56 35.21 -70.31 21.43
C ILE A 56 34.91 -69.91 19.95
N ALA A 57 34.68 -70.87 19.06
CA ALA A 57 34.51 -70.62 17.62
C ALA A 57 33.06 -70.39 17.16
N ARG A 58 32.07 -70.38 18.06
CA ARG A 58 30.67 -70.09 17.68
C ARG A 58 30.02 -69.03 18.56
N VAL A 59 30.68 -67.87 18.67
CA VAL A 59 29.95 -66.63 18.95
C VAL A 59 29.16 -66.27 17.68
N PRO A 60 27.82 -66.14 17.71
CA PRO A 60 27.03 -65.67 16.58
C PRO A 60 27.64 -64.43 15.92
N LEU A 61 27.67 -64.39 14.58
CA LEU A 61 28.16 -63.24 13.79
C LEU A 61 27.51 -61.90 14.22
N SER A 62 26.30 -61.95 14.75
CA SER A 62 25.55 -60.81 15.31
C SER A 62 26.22 -60.14 16.50
N ILE A 63 26.99 -60.87 17.31
CA ILE A 63 27.73 -60.33 18.47
C ILE A 63 29.08 -59.73 18.01
N ARG A 64 29.65 -60.25 16.91
CA ARG A 64 30.98 -59.82 16.43
C ARG A 64 30.97 -58.44 15.78
N ASN A 65 29.80 -57.92 15.38
CA ASN A 65 29.67 -56.64 14.66
C ASN A 65 28.91 -55.55 15.45
N THR A 66 28.54 -55.79 16.71
CA THR A 66 27.75 -54.82 17.50
C THR A 66 28.47 -53.47 17.65
N MET A 67 29.79 -53.49 17.88
CA MET A 67 30.59 -52.25 17.92
C MET A 67 30.63 -51.53 16.57
N GLY A 68 30.67 -52.26 15.45
CA GLY A 68 30.57 -51.68 14.11
C GLY A 68 29.24 -50.96 13.88
N HIS A 69 28.13 -51.52 14.40
CA HIS A 69 26.81 -50.89 14.35
C HIS A 69 26.73 -49.63 15.21
N PHE A 70 27.30 -49.63 16.43
CA PHE A 70 27.37 -48.42 17.26
C PHE A 70 28.19 -47.31 16.61
N THR A 71 29.36 -47.63 16.07
CA THR A 71 30.20 -46.64 15.36
C THR A 71 29.49 -46.08 14.14
N SER A 72 28.85 -46.93 13.33
CA SER A 72 28.05 -46.49 12.17
C SER A 72 26.92 -45.55 12.58
N ARG A 73 26.16 -45.91 13.62
CA ARG A 73 25.06 -45.09 14.12
C ARG A 73 25.54 -43.78 14.73
N HIS A 74 26.65 -43.79 15.45
CA HIS A 74 27.29 -42.59 15.99
C HIS A 74 27.65 -41.60 14.87
N MET A 75 28.31 -42.09 13.81
CA MET A 75 28.67 -41.27 12.65
C MET A 75 27.43 -40.67 11.98
N GLU A 76 26.37 -41.46 11.81
CA GLU A 76 25.12 -41.01 11.20
C GLU A 76 24.43 -39.91 12.03
N ILE A 77 24.28 -40.10 13.34
CA ILE A 77 23.66 -39.09 14.21
C ILE A 77 24.52 -37.82 14.25
N SER A 78 25.85 -37.97 14.31
CA SER A 78 26.80 -36.83 14.28
C SER A 78 26.68 -36.03 12.97
N HIS A 79 26.52 -36.72 11.84
CA HIS A 79 26.28 -36.09 10.55
C HIS A 79 24.97 -35.27 10.54
N TRP A 80 23.87 -35.84 11.03
CA TRP A 80 22.60 -35.11 11.14
C TRP A 80 22.65 -33.95 12.13
N GLN A 81 23.36 -34.12 13.25
CA GLN A 81 23.57 -33.06 14.23
C GLN A 81 24.29 -31.86 13.60
N ALA A 82 25.39 -32.10 12.88
CA ALA A 82 26.14 -31.06 12.18
C ALA A 82 25.28 -30.35 11.12
N HIS A 83 24.48 -31.10 10.36
CA HIS A 83 23.54 -30.52 9.39
C HIS A 83 22.47 -29.63 10.04
N ILE A 84 21.90 -30.06 11.15
CA ILE A 84 20.88 -29.28 11.86
C ILE A 84 21.48 -28.03 12.48
N TYR A 85 22.69 -28.12 13.03
CA TYR A 85 23.39 -26.94 13.53
C TYR A 85 23.55 -25.87 12.45
N GLU A 86 23.96 -26.26 11.24
CA GLU A 86 24.06 -25.31 10.12
C GLU A 86 22.69 -24.76 9.69
N LEU A 87 21.64 -25.59 9.68
CA LEU A 87 20.27 -25.12 9.41
C LEU A 87 19.78 -24.12 10.46
N ILE A 88 20.07 -24.33 11.75
CA ILE A 88 19.75 -23.37 12.82
C ILE A 88 20.39 -22.03 12.52
N ARG A 89 21.70 -22.01 12.21
CA ARG A 89 22.42 -20.76 11.89
C ARG A 89 21.81 -20.04 10.68
N ARG A 90 21.43 -20.78 9.64
CA ARG A 90 20.78 -20.21 8.45
C ARG A 90 19.41 -19.61 8.78
N ILE A 91 18.60 -20.31 9.57
CA ILE A 91 17.29 -19.83 10.03
C ILE A 91 17.45 -18.58 10.90
N GLU A 92 18.41 -18.55 11.82
CA GLU A 92 18.66 -17.38 12.68
C GLU A 92 19.06 -16.15 11.87
N ARG A 93 19.93 -16.32 10.87
CA ARG A 93 20.26 -15.22 9.94
C ARG A 93 19.03 -14.75 9.17
N GLU A 94 18.21 -15.67 8.67
CA GLU A 94 17.01 -15.29 7.92
C GLU A 94 15.96 -14.60 8.81
N ILE A 95 15.81 -15.00 10.08
CA ILE A 95 14.97 -14.30 11.07
C ILE A 95 15.38 -12.83 11.18
N ILE A 96 16.68 -12.55 11.33
CA ILE A 96 17.20 -11.18 11.40
C ILE A 96 16.89 -10.42 10.10
N CYS A 97 17.12 -11.04 8.94
CA CYS A 97 16.83 -10.42 7.63
C CYS A 97 15.34 -10.12 7.45
N VAL A 98 14.45 -11.00 7.90
CA VAL A 98 12.98 -10.82 7.82
C VAL A 98 12.53 -9.73 8.80
N GLU A 99 13.10 -9.67 10.00
CA GLU A 99 12.84 -8.58 10.96
C GLU A 99 13.23 -7.22 10.38
N GLN A 100 14.43 -7.10 9.81
CA GLN A 100 14.88 -5.87 9.13
C GLN A 100 13.96 -5.46 7.96
N ALA A 101 13.55 -6.44 7.14
CA ALA A 101 12.63 -6.19 6.04
C ALA A 101 11.25 -5.69 6.53
N LYS A 102 10.75 -6.30 7.61
CA LYS A 102 9.49 -5.91 8.26
C LYS A 102 9.59 -4.49 8.84
N ASP A 103 10.67 -4.17 9.56
CA ASP A 103 10.89 -2.83 10.12
C ASP A 103 10.99 -1.76 9.03
N THR A 104 11.65 -2.07 7.91
CA THR A 104 11.72 -1.18 6.73
C THR A 104 10.33 -0.93 6.15
N ALA A 105 9.50 -1.98 6.00
CA ALA A 105 8.13 -1.85 5.52
C ALA A 105 7.24 -1.05 6.49
N GLU A 106 7.37 -1.27 7.80
CA GLU A 106 6.66 -0.54 8.84
C GLU A 106 7.03 0.95 8.86
N HIS A 107 8.32 1.27 8.68
CA HIS A 107 8.78 2.66 8.56
C HIS A 107 8.15 3.35 7.33
N CYS A 108 8.23 2.71 6.16
CA CYS A 108 7.61 3.23 4.94
C CYS A 108 6.10 3.42 5.13
N LEU A 109 5.42 2.47 5.79
CA LEU A 109 3.99 2.58 6.08
C LEU A 109 3.67 3.83 6.94
N LYS A 110 4.46 4.10 7.99
CA LYS A 110 4.29 5.27 8.86
C LYS A 110 4.45 6.58 8.09
N GLU A 111 5.49 6.67 7.25
CA GLU A 111 5.68 7.85 6.38
C GLU A 111 4.46 8.06 5.48
N ARG A 112 3.95 6.99 4.84
CA ARG A 112 2.76 7.06 3.97
C ARG A 112 1.49 7.46 4.69
N GLN A 113 1.34 7.11 5.97
CA GLN A 113 0.20 7.56 6.78
C GLN A 113 0.20 9.08 6.97
N LEU A 114 1.37 9.68 7.24
CA LEU A 114 1.51 11.13 7.35
C LEU A 114 1.17 11.83 6.02
N TYR A 115 1.67 11.29 4.90
CA TYR A 115 1.35 11.81 3.57
C TYR A 115 -0.15 11.70 3.22
N SER A 116 -0.84 10.67 3.70
CA SER A 116 -2.27 10.49 3.42
C SER A 116 -3.12 11.63 3.99
N GLN A 117 -2.84 12.05 5.23
CA GLN A 117 -3.55 13.18 5.85
C GLN A 117 -3.34 14.47 5.05
N LEU A 118 -2.07 14.79 4.74
CA LEU A 118 -1.73 15.97 3.93
C LEU A 118 -2.43 15.94 2.57
N MET A 119 -2.48 14.79 1.92
CA MET A 119 -3.12 14.68 0.61
C MET A 119 -4.65 14.85 0.69
N SER A 120 -5.27 14.33 1.75
CA SER A 120 -6.69 14.51 1.99
C SER A 120 -7.03 16.00 2.21
N ASP A 121 -6.22 16.70 2.98
CA ASP A 121 -6.36 18.14 3.21
C ASP A 121 -6.21 18.94 1.90
N CYS A 122 -5.21 18.60 1.07
CA CYS A 122 -5.01 19.21 -0.25
C CYS A 122 -6.19 18.98 -1.19
N VAL A 123 -6.74 17.77 -1.21
CA VAL A 123 -7.92 17.43 -2.02
C VAL A 123 -9.16 18.18 -1.52
N ALA A 124 -9.35 18.28 -0.20
CA ALA A 124 -10.46 19.03 0.41
C ALA A 124 -10.36 20.53 0.05
N LEU A 125 -9.18 21.13 0.21
CA LEU A 125 -8.92 22.52 -0.19
C LEU A 125 -9.20 22.72 -1.68
N SER A 126 -8.64 21.87 -2.55
CA SER A 126 -8.87 21.95 -3.99
C SER A 126 -10.35 21.79 -4.36
N SER A 127 -11.11 20.97 -3.63
CA SER A 127 -12.54 20.81 -3.85
C SER A 127 -13.34 22.03 -3.41
N SER A 128 -12.96 22.70 -2.33
CA SER A 128 -13.62 23.92 -1.85
C SER A 128 -13.44 25.12 -2.78
N LEU A 129 -12.31 25.17 -3.49
CA LEU A 129 -11.98 26.22 -4.46
C LEU A 129 -12.67 26.01 -5.81
N CYS A 130 -13.17 24.80 -6.09
CA CYS A 130 -13.85 24.46 -7.33
C CYS A 130 -15.37 24.50 -7.13
N SER A 131 -16.08 25.35 -7.88
CA SER A 131 -17.54 25.24 -8.01
C SER A 131 -17.92 23.93 -8.73
N GLU A 132 -19.17 23.46 -8.58
CA GLU A 132 -19.66 22.18 -9.14
C GLU A 132 -19.34 21.97 -10.65
N GLY A 133 -19.10 23.04 -11.42
CA GLY A 133 -18.73 23.00 -12.84
C GLY A 133 -17.24 22.75 -13.15
N MET A 134 -16.33 22.83 -12.17
CA MET A 134 -14.87 22.70 -12.35
C MET A 134 -14.33 21.29 -12.03
N ARG A 135 -15.19 20.26 -12.00
CA ARG A 135 -14.83 18.85 -11.72
C ARG A 135 -13.78 18.22 -12.66
N GLN A 136 -13.32 18.95 -13.67
CA GLN A 136 -12.29 18.55 -14.62
C GLN A 136 -10.96 19.31 -14.44
N ASP A 137 -10.77 20.10 -13.37
CA ASP A 137 -9.48 20.75 -13.13
C ASP A 137 -8.34 19.70 -13.12
N PRO A 138 -7.35 19.80 -14.03
CA PRO A 138 -6.21 18.91 -14.05
C PRO A 138 -5.50 18.81 -12.71
N VAL A 139 -5.45 19.88 -11.91
CA VAL A 139 -4.83 19.87 -10.58
C VAL A 139 -5.60 18.95 -9.63
N PHE A 140 -6.92 19.12 -9.54
CA PHE A 140 -7.78 18.29 -8.69
C PHE A 140 -7.67 16.81 -9.05
N LEU A 141 -7.72 16.47 -10.35
CA LEU A 141 -7.60 15.09 -10.82
C LEU A 141 -6.25 14.46 -10.45
N LYS A 142 -5.16 15.24 -10.52
CA LYS A 142 -3.82 14.76 -10.15
C LYS A 142 -3.68 14.56 -8.65
N LEU A 143 -4.21 15.47 -7.84
CA LEU A 143 -4.24 15.34 -6.37
C LEU A 143 -5.09 14.14 -5.93
N LYS A 144 -6.29 13.95 -6.50
CA LYS A 144 -7.14 12.79 -6.22
C LYS A 144 -6.45 11.46 -6.56
N LYS A 145 -5.74 11.41 -7.69
CA LYS A 145 -4.96 10.22 -8.07
C LYS A 145 -3.81 9.96 -7.10
N GLU A 146 -3.15 11.00 -6.61
CA GLU A 146 -2.07 10.87 -5.62
C GLU A 146 -2.60 10.40 -4.26
N GLU A 147 -3.78 10.87 -3.85
CA GLU A 147 -4.51 10.38 -2.66
C GLU A 147 -4.84 8.88 -2.80
N GLN A 148 -5.43 8.49 -3.93
CA GLN A 148 -5.77 7.10 -4.22
C GLN A 148 -4.52 6.20 -4.17
N MET A 149 -3.44 6.56 -4.87
CA MET A 149 -2.23 5.74 -4.88
C MET A 149 -1.56 5.67 -3.51
N THR A 150 -1.66 6.73 -2.70
CA THR A 150 -1.16 6.70 -1.32
C THR A 150 -1.93 5.68 -0.48
N ASN A 151 -3.25 5.60 -0.63
CA ASN A 151 -4.08 4.61 0.05
C ASN A 151 -3.81 3.18 -0.45
N GLU A 152 -3.73 2.97 -1.76
CA GLU A 152 -3.40 1.66 -2.34
C GLU A 152 -2.01 1.17 -1.87
N SER A 153 -1.03 2.08 -1.81
CA SER A 153 0.31 1.78 -1.31
C SER A 153 0.30 1.37 0.16
N ARG A 154 -0.50 2.07 0.99
CA ARG A 154 -0.67 1.77 2.41
C ARG A 154 -1.23 0.36 2.61
N GLU A 155 -2.26 -0.01 1.86
CA GLU A 155 -2.86 -1.34 1.91
C GLU A 155 -1.91 -2.43 1.44
N ALA A 156 -1.17 -2.19 0.35
CA ALA A 156 -0.16 -3.12 -0.16
C ALA A 156 0.94 -3.39 0.88
N LEU A 157 1.44 -2.32 1.53
CA LEU A 157 2.44 -2.43 2.58
C LEU A 157 1.89 -3.16 3.82
N GLN A 158 0.67 -2.87 4.25
CA GLN A 158 0.02 -3.57 5.37
C GLN A 158 -0.10 -5.08 5.12
N LYS A 159 -0.55 -5.47 3.92
CA LYS A 159 -0.63 -6.88 3.52
C LYS A 159 0.75 -7.54 3.56
N GLN A 160 1.77 -6.86 3.04
CA GLN A 160 3.12 -7.40 3.00
C GLN A 160 3.73 -7.54 4.41
N ILE A 161 3.46 -6.59 5.31
CA ILE A 161 3.88 -6.67 6.72
C ILE A 161 3.24 -7.88 7.41
N PHE A 162 1.95 -8.12 7.18
CA PHE A 162 1.26 -9.30 7.75
C PHE A 162 1.91 -10.61 7.27
N ILE A 163 2.19 -10.72 5.96
CA ILE A 163 2.89 -11.90 5.41
C ILE A 163 4.27 -12.08 6.04
N LEU A 164 5.03 -11.00 6.26
CA LEU A 164 6.35 -11.07 6.89
C LEU A 164 6.26 -11.51 8.36
N LEU A 165 5.26 -11.05 9.11
CA LEU A 165 5.00 -11.49 10.48
C LEU A 165 4.67 -12.99 10.54
N ASP A 166 3.86 -13.49 9.62
CA ASP A 166 3.57 -14.92 9.51
C ASP A 166 4.82 -15.75 9.18
N LYS A 167 5.65 -15.27 8.25
CA LYS A 167 6.93 -15.93 7.95
C LYS A 167 7.88 -15.91 9.16
N LEU A 168 7.92 -14.81 9.90
CA LEU A 168 8.74 -14.67 11.09
C LEU A 168 8.31 -15.63 12.20
N SER A 169 7.00 -15.77 12.44
CA SER A 169 6.47 -16.71 13.43
C SER A 169 6.78 -18.17 13.04
N ALA A 170 6.60 -18.52 11.76
CA ALA A 170 6.93 -19.85 11.24
C ALA A 170 8.43 -20.16 11.37
N LEU A 171 9.31 -19.21 11.04
CA LEU A 171 10.76 -19.37 11.20
C LEU A 171 11.15 -19.59 12.66
N LYS A 172 10.58 -18.80 13.59
CA LYS A 172 10.84 -18.95 15.04
C LYS A 172 10.35 -20.31 15.58
N ALA A 173 9.22 -20.80 15.09
CA ALA A 173 8.71 -22.12 15.44
C ALA A 173 9.63 -23.24 14.94
N VAL A 174 10.09 -23.18 13.68
CA VAL A 174 11.00 -24.19 13.12
C VAL A 174 12.38 -24.15 13.77
N ARG A 175 12.90 -22.95 14.07
CA ARG A 175 14.13 -22.79 14.87
C ARG A 175 14.04 -23.54 16.18
N SER A 176 12.93 -23.38 16.90
CA SER A 176 12.71 -24.04 18.19
C SER A 176 12.69 -25.56 18.03
N ARG A 177 12.00 -26.10 17.00
CA ARG A 177 12.01 -27.54 16.71
C ARG A 177 13.40 -28.08 16.38
N LEU A 178 14.17 -27.35 15.55
CA LEU A 178 15.54 -27.72 15.20
C LEU A 178 16.46 -27.72 16.44
N MET A 179 16.30 -26.75 17.35
CA MET A 179 17.08 -26.71 18.60
C MET A 179 16.81 -27.91 19.51
N HIS A 180 15.55 -28.33 19.65
CA HIS A 180 15.21 -29.53 20.43
C HIS A 180 15.80 -30.77 19.77
N ASP A 181 15.60 -30.95 18.46
CA ASP A 181 16.13 -32.11 17.74
C ASP A 181 17.68 -32.14 17.74
N PHE A 182 18.33 -30.98 17.74
CA PHE A 182 19.78 -30.87 17.94
C PHE A 182 20.21 -31.38 19.32
N GLN A 183 19.53 -30.97 20.39
CA GLN A 183 19.81 -31.43 21.76
C GLN A 183 19.58 -32.93 21.93
N ASP A 184 18.50 -33.45 21.36
CA ASP A 184 18.22 -34.89 21.37
C ASP A 184 19.35 -35.68 20.69
N LYS A 185 19.90 -35.16 19.58
CA LYS A 185 21.06 -35.77 18.92
C LYS A 185 22.34 -35.65 19.73
N VAL A 186 22.59 -34.53 20.42
CA VAL A 186 23.74 -34.37 21.34
C VAL A 186 23.71 -35.46 22.41
N GLU A 187 22.57 -35.64 23.08
CA GLU A 187 22.45 -36.67 24.13
C GLU A 187 22.53 -38.09 23.56
N ALA A 188 21.96 -38.35 22.37
CA ALA A 188 22.09 -39.64 21.71
C ALA A 188 23.55 -39.99 21.34
N ILE A 189 24.32 -39.02 20.84
CA ILE A 189 25.76 -39.18 20.54
C ILE A 189 26.54 -39.49 21.81
N LYS A 190 26.28 -38.75 22.90
CA LYS A 190 26.92 -38.94 24.20
C LYS A 190 26.62 -40.32 24.79
N LEU A 191 25.37 -40.79 24.72
CA LEU A 191 25.00 -42.14 25.15
C LEU A 191 25.67 -43.21 24.29
N THR A 192 25.71 -43.02 22.97
CA THR A 192 26.36 -43.97 22.05
C THR A 192 27.87 -44.01 22.29
N THR A 193 28.50 -42.87 22.57
CA THR A 193 29.92 -42.78 22.94
C THR A 193 30.20 -43.58 24.22
N LYS A 194 29.34 -43.47 25.24
CA LYS A 194 29.45 -44.28 26.46
C LYS A 194 29.37 -45.78 26.16
N CYS A 195 28.48 -46.21 25.26
CA CYS A 195 28.40 -47.63 24.86
C CYS A 195 29.66 -48.10 24.12
N ILE A 196 30.25 -47.26 23.27
CA ILE A 196 31.49 -47.58 22.53
C ILE A 196 32.70 -47.65 23.47
N THR A 197 32.74 -46.80 24.49
CA THR A 197 33.86 -46.68 25.45
C THR A 197 33.67 -47.53 26.71
N PHE A 198 32.60 -48.33 26.79
CA PHE A 198 32.30 -49.13 27.96
C PHE A 198 33.31 -50.27 28.14
N GLU A 199 34.05 -50.25 29.25
CA GLU A 199 35.00 -51.30 29.61
C GLU A 199 34.29 -52.52 30.22
N VAL A 200 34.60 -53.70 29.69
CA VAL A 200 33.94 -54.98 30.01
C VAL A 200 34.21 -55.44 31.45
N ASP A 201 35.26 -54.94 32.11
CA ASP A 201 35.67 -55.33 33.47
C ASP A 201 34.89 -54.61 34.59
N THR A 202 33.91 -53.78 34.24
CA THR A 202 33.04 -53.12 35.22
C THR A 202 32.04 -54.13 35.81
N PRO A 203 31.94 -54.30 37.15
CA PRO A 203 30.97 -55.22 37.75
C PRO A 203 29.54 -54.77 37.43
N CYS A 204 28.95 -55.35 36.38
CA CYS A 204 27.55 -55.16 36.07
C CYS A 204 26.73 -55.88 37.12
N SER A 205 26.21 -55.15 38.10
CA SER A 205 25.12 -55.61 38.97
C SER A 205 24.03 -56.25 38.10
N HIS A 206 23.46 -57.38 38.55
CA HIS A 206 22.41 -58.15 37.87
C HIS A 206 21.14 -57.30 37.63
N ILE A 207 21.20 -56.39 36.67
CA ILE A 207 20.09 -55.53 36.27
C ILE A 207 19.21 -56.39 35.35
N PRO A 208 17.90 -56.50 35.63
CA PRO A 208 16.96 -57.19 34.75
C PRO A 208 17.06 -56.62 33.32
N ALA A 209 16.90 -57.48 32.31
CA ALA A 209 16.88 -57.02 30.93
C ALA A 209 15.84 -55.88 30.79
N PRO A 210 16.26 -54.68 30.36
CA PRO A 210 15.33 -53.57 30.25
C PRO A 210 14.27 -53.88 29.20
N SER A 211 12.99 -53.63 29.53
CA SER A 211 11.91 -53.74 28.56
C SER A 211 12.04 -52.64 27.50
N ILE A 212 11.69 -52.98 26.25
CA ILE A 212 11.51 -51.98 25.20
C ILE A 212 10.46 -50.99 25.70
N LYS A 213 10.84 -49.71 25.81
CA LYS A 213 9.90 -48.70 26.25
C LYS A 213 8.75 -48.58 25.22
N PRO A 214 7.52 -48.27 25.64
CA PRO A 214 6.39 -48.15 24.73
C PRO A 214 6.55 -47.03 23.67
N ASN A 215 7.50 -46.11 23.88
CA ASN A 215 7.77 -44.97 23.01
C ASN A 215 9.00 -45.15 22.10
N HIS A 216 9.48 -46.37 21.87
CA HIS A 216 10.53 -46.61 20.88
C HIS A 216 10.02 -46.28 19.47
N VAL A 217 10.90 -45.64 18.68
CA VAL A 217 10.62 -45.23 17.30
C VAL A 217 11.44 -46.11 16.36
N SER A 218 10.85 -46.52 15.22
CA SER A 218 11.58 -47.27 14.19
C SER A 218 12.65 -46.39 13.52
N TYR A 219 13.65 -47.03 12.92
CA TYR A 219 14.68 -46.31 12.17
C TYR A 219 14.08 -45.49 11.01
N GLU A 220 13.13 -46.06 10.27
CA GLU A 220 12.45 -45.40 9.16
C GLU A 220 11.72 -44.13 9.62
N THR A 221 11.01 -44.20 10.75
CA THR A 221 10.33 -43.05 11.32
C THR A 221 11.31 -41.97 11.79
N TRP A 222 12.44 -42.35 12.39
CA TRP A 222 13.49 -41.40 12.77
C TRP A 222 14.12 -40.70 11.56
N LEU A 223 14.43 -41.45 10.50
CA LEU A 223 15.04 -40.90 9.29
C LEU A 223 14.07 -39.97 8.58
N SER A 224 12.81 -40.38 8.45
CA SER A 224 11.73 -39.56 7.89
C SER A 224 11.55 -38.25 8.67
N HIS A 225 11.58 -38.30 10.01
CA HIS A 225 11.54 -37.10 10.86
C HIS A 225 12.70 -36.13 10.55
N CYS A 226 13.94 -36.64 10.47
CA CYS A 226 15.11 -35.81 10.15
C CYS A 226 15.00 -35.16 8.77
N GLN A 227 14.58 -35.93 7.76
CA GLN A 227 14.40 -35.45 6.39
C GLN A 227 13.27 -34.41 6.29
N ASN A 228 12.13 -34.67 6.91
CA ASN A 228 10.98 -33.76 6.89
C ASN A 228 11.28 -32.44 7.60
N LEU A 229 11.98 -32.49 8.75
CA LEU A 229 12.37 -31.30 9.48
C LEU A 229 13.34 -30.44 8.67
N LYS A 230 14.34 -31.08 8.03
CA LYS A 230 15.26 -30.42 7.10
C LYS A 230 14.51 -29.75 5.94
N LEU A 231 13.66 -30.51 5.24
CA LEU A 231 12.92 -30.01 4.09
C LEU A 231 12.01 -28.83 4.46
N THR A 232 11.34 -28.92 5.62
CA THR A 232 10.50 -27.84 6.13
C THR A 232 11.31 -26.56 6.38
N ALA A 233 12.50 -26.68 6.99
CA ALA A 233 13.37 -25.54 7.23
C ALA A 233 13.89 -24.93 5.92
N GLU A 234 14.32 -25.75 4.96
CA GLU A 234 14.84 -25.29 3.66
C GLU A 234 13.76 -24.61 2.82
N ASN A 235 12.53 -25.14 2.81
CA ASN A 235 11.40 -24.52 2.12
C ASN A 235 11.05 -23.17 2.74
N LEU A 236 11.02 -23.07 4.08
CA LEU A 236 10.74 -21.80 4.75
C LEU A 236 11.83 -20.75 4.49
N LEU A 237 13.11 -21.15 4.44
CA LEU A 237 14.20 -20.25 4.05
C LEU A 237 14.00 -19.71 2.62
N LYS A 238 13.64 -20.58 1.68
CA LYS A 238 13.39 -20.18 0.29
C LYS A 238 12.20 -19.22 0.22
N ASP A 239 11.08 -19.57 0.85
CA ASP A 239 9.85 -18.78 0.84
C ASP A 239 10.03 -17.40 1.50
N SER A 240 10.71 -17.33 2.64
CA SER A 240 11.00 -16.07 3.35
C SER A 240 11.95 -15.18 2.55
N SER A 241 12.99 -15.75 1.93
CA SER A 241 13.89 -14.99 1.07
C SER A 241 13.18 -14.42 -0.16
N ALA A 242 12.28 -15.17 -0.79
CA ALA A 242 11.45 -14.70 -1.89
C ALA A 242 10.48 -13.60 -1.44
N CYS A 243 9.88 -13.74 -0.26
CA CYS A 243 9.01 -12.72 0.34
C CYS A 243 9.75 -11.39 0.54
N ARG A 244 11.00 -11.41 1.02
CA ARG A 244 11.84 -10.21 1.15
C ARG A 244 12.18 -9.60 -0.20
N ALA A 245 12.54 -10.41 -1.19
CA ALA A 245 12.82 -9.92 -2.55
C ALA A 245 11.59 -9.23 -3.16
N ASN A 246 10.41 -9.82 -2.99
CA ASN A 246 9.14 -9.24 -3.44
C ASN A 246 8.84 -7.90 -2.74
N LEU A 247 9.11 -7.79 -1.42
CA LEU A 247 8.99 -6.52 -0.70
C LEU A 247 9.91 -5.45 -1.30
N MET A 248 11.19 -5.79 -1.53
CA MET A 248 12.15 -4.82 -2.10
C MET A 248 11.71 -4.33 -3.48
N PHE A 249 11.23 -5.24 -4.32
CA PHE A 249 10.66 -4.89 -5.62
C PHE A 249 9.41 -4.00 -5.50
N LEU A 250 8.49 -4.35 -4.59
CA LEU A 250 7.31 -3.52 -4.30
C LEU A 250 7.72 -2.11 -3.86
N LEU A 251 8.66 -1.98 -2.92
CA LEU A 251 9.12 -0.68 -2.42
C LEU A 251 9.73 0.18 -3.54
N ALA A 252 10.56 -0.41 -4.40
CA ALA A 252 11.12 0.28 -5.55
C ALA A 252 10.03 0.77 -6.52
N ASN A 253 9.10 -0.12 -6.89
CA ASN A 253 7.99 0.23 -7.79
C ASN A 253 7.09 1.32 -7.21
N LEU A 254 6.78 1.25 -5.91
CA LEU A 254 6.00 2.27 -5.23
C LEU A 254 6.74 3.60 -5.27
N LYS A 255 8.04 3.63 -4.96
CA LYS A 255 8.85 4.85 -5.03
C LYS A 255 8.76 5.49 -6.42
N ASP A 256 9.00 4.72 -7.48
CA ASP A 256 9.01 5.21 -8.85
C ASP A 256 7.61 5.64 -9.33
N ALA A 257 6.56 4.94 -8.93
CA ALA A 257 5.18 5.32 -9.24
C ALA A 257 4.79 6.65 -8.56
N HIS A 258 5.14 6.80 -7.27
CA HIS A 258 4.91 8.01 -6.51
C HIS A 258 5.68 9.20 -7.07
N GLU A 259 6.96 9.02 -7.43
CA GLU A 259 7.77 10.07 -8.03
C GLU A 259 7.19 10.56 -9.37
N ARG A 260 6.81 9.62 -10.25
CA ARG A 260 6.15 9.96 -11.52
C ARG A 260 4.85 10.73 -11.31
N GLN A 261 4.04 10.33 -10.33
CA GLN A 261 2.81 11.04 -10.03
C GLN A 261 3.08 12.44 -9.49
N ARG A 262 3.98 12.58 -8.51
CA ARG A 262 4.36 13.87 -7.93
C ARG A 262 4.84 14.85 -8.99
N ASN A 263 5.65 14.38 -9.95
CA ASN A 263 6.08 15.19 -11.08
C ASN A 263 4.91 15.61 -11.96
N SER A 264 3.93 14.73 -12.19
CA SER A 264 2.72 15.05 -12.94
C SER A 264 1.81 16.05 -12.22
N THR A 265 1.66 15.92 -10.90
CA THR A 265 0.91 16.86 -10.05
C THR A 265 1.59 18.23 -10.04
N ALA A 266 2.92 18.27 -9.84
CA ALA A 266 3.69 19.51 -9.86
C ALA A 266 3.59 20.24 -11.20
N GLU A 267 3.58 19.51 -12.32
CA GLU A 267 3.42 20.10 -13.65
C GLU A 267 2.00 20.64 -13.89
N ALA A 268 0.96 19.98 -13.37
CA ALA A 268 -0.40 20.52 -13.42
C ALA A 268 -0.51 21.82 -12.59
N LEU A 269 0.08 21.83 -11.39
CA LEU A 269 0.12 23.01 -10.52
C LEU A 269 0.85 24.19 -11.17
N ARG A 270 2.04 23.96 -11.76
CA ARG A 270 2.79 25.02 -12.47
C ARG A 270 1.97 25.63 -13.59
N ARG A 271 1.33 24.81 -14.42
CA ARG A 271 0.47 25.29 -15.51
C ARG A 271 -0.70 26.11 -14.98
N LYS A 272 -1.34 25.66 -13.91
CA LYS A 272 -2.45 26.40 -13.29
C LYS A 272 -2.00 27.76 -12.73
N ILE A 273 -0.85 27.81 -12.06
CA ILE A 273 -0.26 29.06 -11.57
C ILE A 273 0.00 30.02 -12.73
N GLN A 274 0.64 29.56 -13.80
CA GLN A 274 0.89 30.40 -14.98
C GLN A 274 -0.39 30.93 -15.63
N GLU A 275 -1.43 30.09 -15.71
CA GLU A 275 -2.74 30.48 -16.26
C GLU A 275 -3.40 31.56 -15.39
N LEU A 276 -3.40 31.37 -14.06
CA LEU A 276 -3.95 32.34 -13.11
C LEU A 276 -3.16 33.66 -13.10
N THR A 277 -1.83 33.62 -13.21
CA THR A 277 -1.01 34.83 -13.32
C THR A 277 -1.34 35.61 -14.58
N LYS A 278 -1.48 34.93 -15.75
CA LYS A 278 -1.88 35.60 -17.00
C LYS A 278 -3.26 36.24 -16.91
N LEU A 279 -4.21 35.55 -16.28
CA LEU A 279 -5.56 36.09 -16.05
C LEU A 279 -5.51 37.32 -15.13
N GLN A 280 -4.71 37.25 -14.07
CA GLN A 280 -4.51 38.38 -13.16
C GLN A 280 -3.91 39.59 -13.87
N ASP A 281 -2.87 39.39 -14.69
CA ASP A 281 -2.23 40.46 -15.45
C ASP A 281 -3.20 41.10 -16.46
N ALA A 282 -4.00 40.28 -17.17
CA ALA A 282 -5.02 40.76 -18.09
C ALA A 282 -6.10 41.59 -17.36
N LEU A 283 -6.58 41.12 -16.21
CA LEU A 283 -7.55 41.86 -15.39
C LEU A 283 -6.97 43.17 -14.85
N ASN A 284 -5.70 43.18 -14.44
CA ASN A 284 -5.03 44.39 -14.00
C ASN A 284 -4.89 45.42 -15.14
N LEU A 285 -4.57 44.95 -16.36
CA LEU A 285 -4.50 45.80 -17.54
C LEU A 285 -5.87 46.39 -17.89
N GLU A 286 -6.92 45.58 -17.92
CA GLU A 286 -8.30 46.05 -18.15
C GLU A 286 -8.74 47.06 -17.10
N ARG A 287 -8.45 46.79 -15.82
CA ARG A 287 -8.70 47.75 -14.74
C ARG A 287 -7.99 49.09 -14.97
N GLN A 288 -6.73 49.07 -15.41
CA GLN A 288 -5.99 50.31 -15.69
C GLN A 288 -6.60 51.09 -16.86
N LYS A 289 -7.04 50.40 -17.93
CA LYS A 289 -7.73 51.03 -19.06
C LYS A 289 -9.02 51.72 -18.62
N ILE A 290 -9.85 51.02 -17.84
CA ILE A 290 -11.12 51.57 -17.33
C ILE A 290 -10.85 52.79 -16.44
N LEU A 291 -9.83 52.75 -15.57
CA LEU A 291 -9.46 53.91 -14.75
C LEU A 291 -9.00 55.11 -15.59
N GLN A 292 -8.27 54.87 -16.68
CA GLN A 292 -7.86 55.92 -17.60
C GLN A 292 -9.05 56.51 -18.35
N GLU A 293 -9.97 55.66 -18.84
CA GLU A 293 -11.21 56.09 -19.50
C GLU A 293 -12.07 56.93 -18.55
N ILE A 294 -12.24 56.51 -17.30
CA ILE A 294 -12.94 57.31 -16.27
C ILE A 294 -12.25 58.66 -16.05
N SER A 295 -10.92 58.70 -15.99
CA SER A 295 -10.17 59.96 -15.87
C SER A 295 -10.41 60.88 -17.06
N ASP A 296 -10.41 60.35 -18.28
CA ASP A 296 -10.58 61.16 -19.49
C ASP A 296 -12.03 61.65 -19.63
N LEU A 297 -13.02 60.82 -19.31
CA LEU A 297 -14.42 61.22 -19.18
C LEU A 297 -14.61 62.32 -18.12
N ASN A 298 -13.94 62.23 -16.98
CA ASN A 298 -13.98 63.29 -15.97
C ASN A 298 -13.39 64.62 -16.50
N LYS A 299 -12.33 64.58 -17.30
CA LYS A 299 -11.79 65.79 -17.96
C LYS A 299 -12.76 66.35 -19.01
N ASP A 300 -13.45 65.49 -19.75
CA ASP A 300 -14.50 65.90 -20.68
C ASP A 300 -15.64 66.61 -19.94
N ILE A 301 -16.10 66.06 -18.82
CA ILE A 301 -17.11 66.69 -17.96
C ILE A 301 -16.63 68.06 -17.46
N GLN A 302 -15.39 68.17 -16.97
CA GLN A 302 -14.83 69.46 -16.52
C GLN A 302 -14.78 70.50 -17.65
N ARG A 303 -14.38 70.09 -18.86
CA ARG A 303 -14.39 70.97 -20.03
C ARG A 303 -15.81 71.41 -20.40
N LEU A 304 -16.79 70.51 -20.38
CA LEU A 304 -18.20 70.83 -20.62
C LEU A 304 -18.74 71.83 -19.59
N LEU A 305 -18.46 71.62 -18.30
CA LEU A 305 -18.86 72.53 -17.23
C LEU A 305 -18.23 73.92 -17.40
N GLN A 306 -16.95 74.00 -17.78
CA GLN A 306 -16.29 75.28 -18.06
C GLN A 306 -16.93 75.99 -19.28
N HIS A 307 -17.29 75.25 -20.33
CA HIS A 307 -18.01 75.80 -21.48
C HIS A 307 -19.39 76.35 -21.09
N ILE A 308 -20.15 75.61 -20.27
CA ILE A 308 -21.44 76.05 -19.73
C ILE A 308 -21.25 77.36 -18.95
N GLN A 309 -20.29 77.41 -18.03
CA GLN A 309 -20.02 78.61 -17.23
C GLN A 309 -19.64 79.84 -18.09
N ASN A 310 -18.82 79.64 -19.12
CA ASN A 310 -18.45 80.70 -20.06
C ASN A 310 -19.68 81.19 -20.84
N CYS A 311 -20.53 80.29 -21.33
CA CYS A 311 -21.79 80.63 -22.01
C CYS A 311 -22.73 81.41 -21.07
N GLU A 312 -22.89 80.98 -19.82
CA GLU A 312 -23.69 81.68 -18.80
C GLU A 312 -23.17 83.09 -18.54
N SER A 313 -21.85 83.26 -18.38
CA SER A 313 -21.26 84.59 -18.17
C SER A 313 -21.49 85.55 -19.34
N ARG A 314 -21.38 85.06 -20.59
CA ARG A 314 -21.62 85.85 -21.79
C ARG A 314 -23.10 86.19 -21.93
N LEU A 315 -23.98 85.23 -21.66
CA LEU A 315 -25.42 85.44 -21.68
C LEU A 315 -25.82 86.52 -20.66
N HIS A 316 -25.24 86.50 -19.46
CA HIS A 316 -25.46 87.52 -18.44
C HIS A 316 -24.97 88.90 -18.90
N GLN A 317 -23.77 88.98 -19.48
CA GLN A 317 -23.22 90.23 -20.02
C GLN A 317 -24.10 90.83 -21.12
N ILE A 318 -24.54 90.02 -22.08
CA ILE A 318 -25.42 90.47 -23.17
C ILE A 318 -26.79 90.90 -22.65
N THR A 319 -27.33 90.17 -21.68
CA THR A 319 -28.60 90.55 -21.03
C THR A 319 -28.48 91.89 -20.34
N HIS A 320 -27.37 92.15 -19.63
CA HIS A 320 -27.09 93.44 -19.02
C HIS A 320 -26.88 94.56 -20.05
N LEU A 321 -26.19 94.29 -21.16
CA LEU A 321 -26.03 95.27 -22.25
C LEU A 321 -27.38 95.62 -22.89
N LEU A 322 -28.25 94.64 -23.11
CA LEU A 322 -29.61 94.87 -23.59
C LEU A 322 -30.43 95.71 -22.61
N GLU A 323 -30.29 95.47 -21.30
CA GLU A 323 -30.92 96.27 -20.25
C GLU A 323 -30.48 97.75 -20.34
N ILE A 324 -29.17 98.01 -20.52
CA ILE A 324 -28.64 99.36 -20.72
C ILE A 324 -29.21 100.00 -21.98
N LEU A 325 -29.27 99.28 -23.10
CA LEU A 325 -29.85 99.79 -24.34
C LEU A 325 -31.35 100.11 -24.19
N ASN A 326 -32.06 99.37 -23.33
CA ASN A 326 -33.48 99.62 -23.04
C ASN A 326 -33.72 100.84 -22.14
N GLN A 327 -32.68 101.46 -21.57
CA GLN A 327 -32.78 102.72 -20.82
C GLN A 327 -32.77 103.96 -21.72
N ARG A 328 -32.59 103.81 -23.04
CA ARG A 328 -32.60 104.93 -23.98
C ARG A 328 -33.96 105.65 -23.96
N PRO A 329 -34.00 106.99 -23.88
CA PRO A 329 -35.26 107.72 -23.73
C PRO A 329 -35.98 107.96 -25.07
N ARG A 330 -37.32 107.82 -25.05
CA ARG A 330 -38.24 108.25 -26.12
C ARG A 330 -37.86 107.68 -27.49
N PHE A 331 -37.64 108.52 -28.50
CA PHE A 331 -37.33 108.11 -29.88
C PHE A 331 -35.98 107.41 -30.02
N GLU A 332 -35.05 107.57 -29.07
CA GLU A 332 -33.78 106.85 -29.05
C GLU A 332 -33.91 105.39 -28.59
N LEU A 333 -35.10 104.97 -28.11
CA LEU A 333 -35.44 103.56 -27.88
C LEU A 333 -35.68 102.84 -29.22
N CYS A 334 -34.62 102.80 -30.02
CA CYS A 334 -34.63 102.28 -31.38
C CYS A 334 -34.19 100.81 -31.38
N LEU A 335 -34.85 99.99 -32.19
CA LEU A 335 -34.41 98.64 -32.55
C LEU A 335 -33.34 98.72 -33.63
N ASP A 336 -32.22 99.35 -33.27
CA ASP A 336 -31.09 99.58 -34.15
C ASP A 336 -30.23 98.32 -34.33
N ASN A 337 -29.22 98.43 -35.18
CA ASN A 337 -28.34 97.30 -35.49
C ASN A 337 -27.66 96.70 -34.22
N PRO A 338 -27.13 97.50 -33.27
CA PRO A 338 -26.66 97.00 -31.98
C PRO A 338 -27.71 96.24 -31.15
N HIS A 339 -28.94 96.75 -31.05
CA HIS A 339 -30.00 96.06 -30.31
C HIS A 339 -30.33 94.70 -30.95
N ASN A 340 -30.57 94.67 -32.27
CA ASN A 340 -30.92 93.43 -32.97
C ASN A 340 -29.79 92.40 -32.92
N ALA A 341 -28.53 92.83 -33.04
CA ALA A 341 -27.37 91.96 -32.94
C ALA A 341 -27.28 91.29 -31.55
N LEU A 342 -27.45 92.05 -30.47
CA LEU A 342 -27.44 91.50 -29.10
C LEU A 342 -28.63 90.59 -28.82
N VAL A 343 -29.82 90.86 -29.38
CA VAL A 343 -30.98 89.98 -29.27
C VAL A 343 -30.74 88.63 -29.94
N LEU A 344 -30.15 88.62 -31.14
CA LEU A 344 -29.79 87.41 -31.86
C LEU A 344 -28.71 86.62 -31.11
N GLU A 345 -27.64 87.29 -30.68
CA GLU A 345 -26.55 86.66 -29.93
C GLU A 345 -27.05 86.05 -28.61
N ARG A 346 -27.98 86.72 -27.90
CA ARG A 346 -28.65 86.17 -26.71
C ARG A 346 -29.44 84.90 -27.02
N GLN A 347 -30.20 84.87 -28.13
CA GLN A 347 -30.97 83.69 -28.52
C GLN A 347 -30.04 82.52 -28.89
N ASP A 348 -28.94 82.79 -29.59
CA ASP A 348 -27.97 81.77 -29.98
C ASP A 348 -27.22 81.21 -28.77
N LEU A 349 -26.82 82.06 -27.83
CA LEU A 349 -26.22 81.62 -26.56
C LEU A 349 -27.20 80.82 -25.70
N ALA A 350 -28.48 81.20 -25.64
CA ALA A 350 -29.49 80.46 -24.89
C ALA A 350 -29.73 79.05 -25.49
N LYS A 351 -29.77 78.94 -26.83
CA LYS A 351 -29.85 77.64 -27.52
C LYS A 351 -28.60 76.79 -27.26
N MET A 352 -27.41 77.40 -27.36
CA MET A 352 -26.14 76.72 -27.11
C MET A 352 -26.06 76.22 -25.66
N LEU A 353 -26.48 77.03 -24.69
CA LEU A 353 -26.53 76.66 -23.28
C LEU A 353 -27.48 75.48 -23.02
N GLY A 354 -28.69 75.52 -23.57
CA GLY A 354 -29.65 74.41 -23.46
C GLY A 354 -29.13 73.12 -24.10
N GLY A 355 -28.43 73.23 -25.24
CA GLY A 355 -27.75 72.10 -25.87
C GLY A 355 -26.66 71.50 -24.98
N LEU A 356 -25.76 72.32 -24.42
CA LEU A 356 -24.69 71.85 -23.55
C LEU A 356 -25.21 71.24 -22.23
N GLN A 357 -26.24 71.83 -21.62
CA GLN A 357 -26.89 71.28 -20.43
C GLN A 357 -27.58 69.94 -20.70
N SER A 358 -28.21 69.78 -21.87
CA SER A 358 -28.81 68.49 -22.25
C SER A 358 -27.77 67.37 -22.40
N VAL A 359 -26.60 67.69 -22.96
CA VAL A 359 -25.48 66.73 -23.09
C VAL A 359 -24.92 66.37 -21.71
N LEU A 360 -24.86 67.34 -20.79
CA LEU A 360 -24.44 67.09 -19.41
C LEU A 360 -25.45 66.22 -18.63
N GLN A 361 -26.76 66.41 -18.84
CA GLN A 361 -27.79 65.61 -18.19
C GLN A 361 -27.84 64.17 -18.72
N LEU A 362 -27.48 63.95 -19.98
CA LEU A 362 -27.37 62.62 -20.57
C LEU A 362 -26.11 61.85 -20.12
N THR A 363 -25.16 62.54 -19.48
CA THR A 363 -23.88 61.96 -19.01
C THR A 363 -23.85 61.71 -17.49
N GLN A 364 -24.92 62.07 -16.77
CA GLN A 364 -25.18 61.68 -15.36
C GLN A 364 -26.08 60.45 -15.30
#